data_AF-A0A1V5UH73-F1
#
_entry.id   AF-A0A1V5UH73-F1
#
_cell.length_a   1.000
_cell.length_b   1.000
_cell.length_c   1.000
_cell.angle_alpha   90.00
_cell.angle_beta   90.00
_cell.angle_gamma   90.00
#
_symmetry.space_group_name_H-M   'P 1'
#
loop_
_entity.id
_entity.type
_entity.pdbx_description
1 polymer ?
#
loop_
_entity_poly.entity_id
_entity_poly.type
_entity_poly.pdbx_seq_one_letter_code
_entity_poly.pdbx_strand_id
1 'polypeptide(L)'
;MDISPTANKATILAVDDTPDNLSLISGILRNEYKVKIAANGKKALDIAAAAPPDLILLDITMPDMDGYEVCRRLKQNPATQKIPVIFISAKNEEIDELVGLEMGTVDYITKPFCPSIVLARIKTHLALTAAIKELEKQNAVLSENVRLRENVEKMTRHDLKAPLTAFINIPEMLLRETGISSDHKEMLGVLKQSAIRMLEMINRSLDMCKIEQGTYNLVCVPVNIVKVVYQVFQQFDRQAKLKNISYSIFFNGKHASPEDVIEFSGEEFLFYSLLSNLVKNAVEASPVNGDILVMLEDTPSPSISIKNQGAVPPEIRDRIFQRYTTSGKEKGTGLGVYSARLMARTLGGDLNFTTSASDGTTFTVVLGSAASPAGYLAQDQTIISGAGQKHAMTKSRQEIKILIVDDFFYMRLIIKDILKKEGYIHFFEAEDGEKAISFLKQNQADLVLCDWNIPGISGLQVAEFMQNNEMLKSVPFIMITANTALSQVEEAAEKGVRNYLAKPFSPDLLCRKVEAVLSQ
;
A
#
# COMPACT_ATOMS: atom_id res chain seq x y z
N MET A 1 -49.18 7.84 13.10
CA MET A 1 -48.39 7.68 14.34
C MET A 1 -47.01 8.23 14.05
N ASP A 2 -46.75 9.44 14.53
CA ASP A 2 -45.43 10.06 14.48
C ASP A 2 -44.45 9.25 15.32
N ILE A 3 -43.40 8.75 14.67
CA ILE A 3 -42.24 8.16 15.34
C ILE A 3 -41.07 9.12 15.12
N SER A 4 -41.20 10.33 15.67
CA SER A 4 -40.04 11.20 15.86
C SER A 4 -39.24 10.63 17.04
N PRO A 5 -37.95 10.31 16.89
CA PRO A 5 -37.13 9.89 18.02
C PRO A 5 -37.10 11.05 19.02
N THR A 6 -37.51 10.82 20.26
CA THR A 6 -37.35 11.78 21.34
C THR A 6 -35.86 12.03 21.55
N ALA A 7 -35.33 13.06 20.88
CA ALA A 7 -33.95 13.48 21.03
C ALA A 7 -33.69 13.75 22.51
N ASN A 8 -32.78 12.98 23.11
CA ASN A 8 -32.41 13.13 24.49
C ASN A 8 -31.82 14.55 24.67
N LYS A 9 -32.56 15.45 25.32
CA LYS A 9 -32.13 16.84 25.51
C LYS A 9 -30.79 16.89 26.22
N ALA A 10 -29.85 17.69 25.69
CA ALA A 10 -28.56 17.92 26.31
C ALA A 10 -28.71 18.49 27.73
N THR A 11 -27.80 18.12 28.62
CA THR A 11 -27.80 18.49 30.03
C THR A 11 -26.85 19.66 30.26
N ILE A 12 -27.39 20.79 30.71
CA ILE A 12 -26.62 21.99 31.06
C ILE A 12 -26.56 22.11 32.59
N LEU A 13 -25.38 22.30 33.15
CA LEU A 13 -25.21 22.63 34.55
C LEU A 13 -25.02 24.14 34.70
N ALA A 14 -25.95 24.81 35.36
CA ALA A 14 -25.84 26.21 35.73
C ALA A 14 -25.31 26.34 37.17
N VAL A 15 -24.26 27.13 37.35
CA VAL A 15 -23.59 27.34 38.63
C VAL A 15 -23.51 28.84 38.91
N ASP A 16 -24.13 29.27 40.00
CA ASP A 16 -24.16 30.66 40.46
C ASP A 16 -24.55 30.62 41.95
N ASP A 17 -24.01 31.51 42.78
CA ASP A 17 -24.30 31.56 44.21
C ASP A 17 -25.63 32.25 44.53
N THR A 18 -26.16 33.02 43.57
CA THR A 18 -27.38 33.81 43.70
C THR A 18 -28.60 33.03 43.18
N PRO A 19 -29.60 32.70 44.04
CA PRO A 19 -30.77 31.89 43.65
C PRO A 19 -31.61 32.47 42.51
N ASP A 20 -31.67 33.80 42.40
CA ASP A 20 -32.42 34.50 41.35
C ASP A 20 -31.78 34.30 39.97
N ASN A 21 -30.44 34.35 39.88
CA ASN A 21 -29.69 34.08 38.64
C ASN A 21 -29.92 32.65 38.18
N LEU A 22 -29.85 31.68 39.11
CA LEU A 22 -30.13 30.28 38.83
C LEU A 22 -31.56 30.07 38.32
N SER A 23 -32.54 30.74 38.94
CA SER A 23 -33.95 30.68 38.52
C SER A 23 -34.16 31.25 37.13
N LEU A 24 -33.52 32.37 36.81
CA LEU A 24 -33.55 33.00 35.49
C LEU A 24 -32.92 32.10 34.41
N ILE A 25 -31.69 31.62 34.62
CA ILE A 25 -31.00 30.72 33.68
C ILE A 25 -31.82 29.44 33.47
N SER A 26 -32.35 28.87 34.56
CA SER A 26 -33.21 27.69 34.48
C SER A 26 -34.47 27.99 33.64
N GLY A 27 -35.11 29.14 33.84
CA GLY A 27 -36.26 29.57 33.06
C GLY A 27 -35.97 29.71 31.57
N ILE A 28 -34.80 30.26 31.21
CA ILE A 28 -34.36 30.43 29.82
C ILE A 28 -34.12 29.07 29.14
N LEU A 29 -33.51 28.11 29.85
CA LEU A 29 -32.98 26.88 29.24
C LEU A 29 -33.94 25.67 29.28
N ARG A 30 -34.89 25.62 30.23
CA ARG A 30 -35.75 24.43 30.47
C ARG A 30 -36.54 23.95 29.24
N ASN A 31 -36.86 24.84 28.29
CA ASN A 31 -37.62 24.48 27.09
C ASN A 31 -36.79 23.61 26.13
N GLU A 32 -35.49 23.86 26.00
CA GLU A 32 -34.62 23.19 25.02
C GLU A 32 -33.68 22.15 25.66
N TYR A 33 -33.35 22.32 26.94
CA TYR A 33 -32.32 21.54 27.64
C TYR A 33 -32.78 20.93 28.97
N LYS A 34 -32.08 19.89 29.43
CA LYS A 34 -32.16 19.43 30.81
C LYS A 34 -31.25 20.31 31.66
N VAL A 35 -31.80 21.02 32.64
CA VAL A 35 -31.02 21.96 33.46
C VAL A 35 -30.75 21.36 34.83
N LYS A 36 -29.49 21.22 35.19
CA LYS A 36 -29.02 20.99 36.56
C LYS A 36 -28.52 22.31 37.14
N ILE A 37 -28.65 22.47 38.45
CA ILE A 37 -28.31 23.71 39.15
C ILE A 37 -27.36 23.38 40.30
N ALA A 38 -26.34 24.20 40.50
CA ALA A 38 -25.47 24.19 41.68
C ALA A 38 -25.34 25.59 42.27
N ALA A 39 -25.48 25.70 43.59
CA ALA A 39 -25.41 26.97 44.32
C ALA A 39 -23.99 27.34 44.79
N ASN A 40 -22.99 26.51 44.48
CA ASN A 40 -21.58 26.75 44.79
C ASN A 40 -20.67 25.79 43.99
N GLY A 41 -19.37 26.10 43.96
CA GLY A 41 -18.37 25.33 43.23
C GLY A 41 -18.25 23.86 43.67
N LYS A 42 -18.34 23.58 44.98
CA LYS A 42 -18.26 22.19 45.50
C LYS A 42 -19.39 21.31 44.94
N LYS A 43 -20.64 21.78 45.02
CA LYS A 43 -21.79 21.06 44.46
C LYS A 43 -21.68 20.90 42.95
N ALA A 44 -21.12 21.89 42.24
CA ALA A 44 -20.92 21.82 40.80
C ALA A 44 -19.97 20.67 40.42
N LEU A 45 -18.85 20.55 41.13
CA LEU A 45 -17.88 19.45 40.94
C LEU A 45 -18.51 18.09 41.26
N ASP A 46 -19.25 17.97 42.36
CA ASP A 46 -19.93 16.72 42.74
C ASP A 46 -20.94 16.28 41.66
N ILE A 47 -21.73 17.22 41.14
CA ILE A 47 -22.70 16.96 40.06
C ILE A 47 -21.99 16.55 38.76
N ALA A 48 -20.93 17.26 38.38
CA ALA A 48 -20.17 16.98 37.17
C ALA A 48 -19.46 15.61 37.23
N ALA A 49 -18.96 15.21 38.41
CA ALA A 49 -18.33 13.91 38.61
C ALA A 49 -19.34 12.76 38.62
N ALA A 50 -20.49 12.94 39.26
CA ALA A 50 -21.50 11.88 39.36
C ALA A 50 -22.22 11.60 38.03
N ALA A 51 -22.52 12.66 37.27
CA ALA A 51 -23.19 12.54 35.98
C ALA A 51 -22.81 13.75 35.09
N PRO A 52 -21.74 13.61 34.28
CA PRO A 52 -21.18 14.68 33.46
C PRO A 52 -22.25 15.41 32.61
N PRO A 53 -22.39 16.74 32.76
CA PRO A 53 -23.21 17.53 31.85
C PRO A 53 -22.55 17.68 30.47
N ASP A 54 -23.34 18.05 29.48
CA ASP A 54 -22.87 18.35 28.12
C ASP A 54 -22.24 19.75 28.02
N LEU A 55 -22.58 20.67 28.93
CA LEU A 55 -22.00 22.01 29.06
C LEU A 55 -22.21 22.58 30.46
N ILE A 56 -21.28 23.42 30.92
CA ILE A 56 -21.36 24.11 32.22
C ILE A 56 -21.40 25.63 31.99
N LEU A 57 -22.42 26.29 32.54
CA LEU A 57 -22.45 27.73 32.73
C LEU A 57 -21.98 28.03 34.16
N LEU A 58 -20.92 28.80 34.31
CA LEU A 58 -20.22 28.95 35.59
C LEU A 58 -20.01 30.42 35.93
N ASP A 59 -20.61 30.88 37.02
CA ASP A 59 -20.31 32.19 37.57
C ASP A 59 -18.86 32.25 38.04
N ILE A 60 -18.19 33.39 37.79
CA ILE A 60 -16.81 33.59 38.21
C ILE A 60 -16.76 33.91 39.70
N THR A 61 -17.58 34.87 40.15
CA THR A 61 -17.51 35.40 41.51
C THR A 61 -18.45 34.65 42.43
N MET A 62 -17.92 33.66 43.16
CA MET A 62 -18.67 32.86 44.13
C MET A 62 -17.90 32.75 45.47
N PRO A 63 -18.59 32.63 46.61
CA PRO A 63 -17.97 32.43 47.92
C PRO A 63 -17.30 31.06 48.03
N ASP A 64 -16.28 30.98 48.88
CA ASP A 64 -15.43 29.82 49.19
C ASP A 64 -14.57 29.29 48.03
N MET A 65 -15.16 29.12 46.84
CA MET A 65 -14.50 28.61 45.64
C MET A 65 -15.04 29.36 44.42
N ASP A 66 -14.17 30.15 43.79
CA ASP A 66 -14.48 30.90 42.58
C ASP A 66 -14.62 29.99 41.34
N GLY A 67 -15.18 30.55 40.26
CA GLY A 67 -15.38 29.83 39.01
C GLY A 67 -14.08 29.40 38.34
N TYR A 68 -12.98 30.13 38.54
CA TYR A 68 -11.68 29.76 38.00
C TYR A 68 -11.15 28.46 38.60
N GLU A 69 -11.20 28.32 39.92
CA GLU A 69 -10.79 27.11 40.62
C GLU A 69 -11.68 25.91 40.27
N VAL A 70 -13.00 26.14 40.12
CA VAL A 70 -13.92 25.09 39.64
C VAL A 70 -13.53 24.63 38.23
N CYS A 71 -13.31 25.55 37.29
CA CYS A 71 -12.92 25.24 35.92
C CYS A 71 -11.60 24.45 35.89
N ARG A 72 -10.60 24.91 36.65
CA ARG A 72 -9.30 24.23 36.78
C ARG A 72 -9.46 22.77 37.22
N ARG A 73 -10.27 22.51 38.25
CA ARG A 73 -10.51 21.15 38.74
C ARG A 73 -11.27 20.28 37.75
N LEU A 74 -12.23 20.85 37.01
CA LEU A 74 -12.92 20.14 35.93
C LEU A 74 -11.96 19.73 34.82
N LYS A 75 -11.02 20.60 34.45
CA LYS A 75 -10.01 20.33 33.40
C LYS A 75 -8.91 19.37 33.81
N GLN A 76 -8.63 19.24 35.10
CA GLN A 76 -7.65 18.27 35.61
C GLN A 76 -8.20 16.84 35.73
N ASN A 77 -9.52 16.66 35.69
CA ASN A 77 -10.14 15.34 35.83
C ASN A 77 -10.46 14.73 34.44
N PRO A 78 -9.92 13.54 34.10
CA PRO A 78 -10.15 12.89 32.80
C PRO A 78 -11.63 12.68 32.42
N ALA A 79 -12.52 12.53 33.41
CA ALA A 79 -13.94 12.34 33.19
C ALA A 79 -14.69 13.64 32.82
N THR A 80 -14.17 14.80 33.23
CA THR A 80 -14.83 16.10 33.06
C THR A 80 -14.05 17.09 32.19
N GLN A 81 -12.78 16.80 31.87
CA GLN A 81 -11.89 17.73 31.17
C GLN A 81 -12.38 18.18 29.79
N LYS A 82 -13.12 17.31 29.10
CA LYS A 82 -13.68 17.59 27.77
C LYS A 82 -14.98 18.41 27.80
N ILE A 83 -15.56 18.66 28.98
CA ILE A 83 -16.82 19.41 29.08
C ILE A 83 -16.55 20.89 28.78
N PRO A 84 -17.31 21.52 27.85
CA PRO A 84 -17.22 22.95 27.59
C PRO A 84 -17.73 23.73 28.80
N VAL A 85 -16.92 24.69 29.27
CA VAL A 85 -17.28 25.62 30.34
C VAL A 85 -17.40 27.00 29.74
N ILE A 86 -18.53 27.67 29.97
CA ILE A 86 -18.77 29.07 29.61
C ILE A 86 -18.86 29.85 30.91
N PHE A 87 -17.98 30.83 31.08
CA PHE A 87 -18.04 31.70 32.26
C PHE A 87 -19.20 32.68 32.16
N ILE A 88 -19.77 33.02 33.30
CA ILE A 88 -20.68 34.15 33.47
C ILE A 88 -19.98 35.15 34.39
N SER A 89 -19.89 36.41 33.95
CA SER A 89 -19.06 37.45 34.58
C SER A 89 -19.81 38.78 34.68
N ALA A 90 -19.46 39.64 35.63
CA ALA A 90 -20.01 40.99 35.70
C ALA A 90 -19.37 41.93 34.66
N LYS A 91 -20.12 42.94 34.17
CA LYS A 91 -19.66 43.87 33.13
C LYS A 91 -18.37 44.66 33.45
N ASN A 92 -17.99 44.74 34.73
CA ASN A 92 -16.82 45.48 35.22
C ASN A 92 -15.66 44.57 35.66
N GLU A 93 -15.77 43.26 35.49
CA GLU A 93 -14.65 42.36 35.69
C GLU A 93 -13.76 42.45 34.44
N GLU A 94 -12.51 42.88 34.60
CA GLU A 94 -11.48 42.67 33.59
C GLU A 94 -11.23 41.15 33.52
N ILE A 95 -11.99 40.48 32.66
CA ILE A 95 -11.69 39.10 32.32
C ILE A 95 -10.38 39.14 31.55
N ASP A 96 -9.31 38.69 32.20
CA ASP A 96 -8.07 38.42 31.50
C ASP A 96 -8.34 37.26 30.53
N GLU A 97 -8.60 37.59 29.26
CA GLU A 97 -8.92 36.64 28.19
C GLU A 97 -7.83 35.57 28.07
N LEU A 98 -6.58 35.93 28.41
CA LEU A 98 -5.44 35.03 28.42
C LEU A 98 -5.59 33.97 29.54
N VAL A 99 -5.96 34.41 30.75
CA VAL A 99 -6.23 33.55 31.91
C VAL A 99 -7.43 32.62 31.64
N GLY A 100 -8.49 33.13 31.00
CA GLY A 100 -9.65 32.32 30.62
C GLY A 100 -9.35 31.23 29.58
N LEU A 101 -8.52 31.54 28.57
CA LEU A 101 -8.09 30.61 27.54
C LEU A 101 -7.09 29.57 28.06
N GLU A 102 -6.12 29.98 28.88
CA GLU A 102 -5.14 29.07 29.51
C GLU A 102 -5.81 28.05 30.45
N MET A 103 -6.93 28.41 31.06
CA MET A 103 -7.73 27.50 31.90
C MET A 103 -8.66 26.56 31.12
N GLY A 104 -8.72 26.66 29.79
CA GLY A 104 -9.51 25.76 28.94
C GLY A 104 -11.01 26.08 28.90
N THR A 105 -11.37 27.31 29.25
CA THR A 105 -12.74 27.85 29.08
C THR A 105 -13.02 28.04 27.59
N VAL A 106 -14.24 27.75 27.15
CA VAL A 106 -14.58 27.89 25.71
C VAL A 106 -15.21 29.24 25.38
N ASP A 107 -15.73 29.95 26.38
CA ASP A 107 -16.37 31.25 26.18
C ASP A 107 -16.72 32.00 27.48
N TYR A 108 -17.21 33.24 27.36
CA TYR A 108 -17.74 34.05 28.46
C TYR A 108 -19.04 34.80 28.12
N ILE A 109 -19.88 35.04 29.12
CA ILE A 109 -21.15 35.77 29.03
C ILE A 109 -21.18 36.86 30.10
N THR A 110 -21.38 38.11 29.70
CA THR A 110 -21.46 39.25 30.63
C THR A 110 -22.87 39.45 31.20
N LYS A 111 -22.98 39.69 32.50
CA LYS A 111 -24.19 40.11 33.22
C LYS A 111 -24.43 41.63 33.05
N PRO A 112 -25.68 42.10 32.87
CA PRO A 112 -26.90 41.31 32.68
C PRO A 112 -26.91 40.65 31.29
N PHE A 113 -27.24 39.36 31.23
CA PHE A 113 -27.19 38.58 29.99
C PHE A 113 -28.51 38.61 29.21
N CYS A 114 -28.40 38.65 27.89
CA CYS A 114 -29.54 38.54 26.99
C CYS A 114 -29.87 37.05 26.74
N PRO A 115 -31.12 36.58 26.96
CA PRO A 115 -31.47 35.17 26.78
C PRO A 115 -31.11 34.59 25.40
N SER A 116 -31.28 35.37 24.33
CA SER A 116 -30.95 34.93 22.97
C SER A 116 -29.45 34.70 22.78
N ILE A 117 -28.60 35.52 23.41
CA ILE A 117 -27.13 35.37 23.36
C ILE A 117 -26.70 34.11 24.12
N VAL A 118 -27.28 33.87 25.30
CA VAL A 118 -27.01 32.65 26.10
C VAL A 118 -27.34 31.40 25.30
N LEU A 119 -28.54 31.33 24.71
CA LEU A 119 -28.98 30.20 23.89
C LEU A 119 -28.09 30.02 22.66
N ALA A 120 -27.74 31.10 21.96
CA ALA A 120 -26.87 31.05 20.79
C ALA A 120 -25.49 30.48 21.13
N ARG A 121 -24.86 30.95 22.22
CA ARG A 121 -23.54 30.46 22.66
C ARG A 121 -23.59 28.99 23.08
N ILE A 122 -24.58 28.59 23.87
CA ILE A 122 -24.76 27.18 24.26
C ILE A 122 -24.91 26.30 23.02
N LYS A 123 -25.77 26.69 22.08
CA LYS A 123 -25.99 25.94 20.85
C LYS A 123 -24.71 25.78 20.02
N THR A 124 -23.93 26.86 19.89
CA THR A 124 -22.64 26.83 19.17
C THR A 124 -21.65 25.86 19.81
N HIS A 125 -21.46 25.93 21.13
CA HIS A 125 -20.47 25.09 21.82
C HIS A 125 -20.88 23.62 21.91
N LEU A 126 -22.18 23.33 22.03
CA LEU A 126 -22.68 21.96 21.92
C LEU A 126 -22.48 21.39 20.51
N ALA A 127 -22.77 22.18 19.46
CA ALA A 127 -22.56 21.76 18.08
C ALA A 127 -21.07 21.52 17.78
N LEU A 128 -20.18 22.39 18.28
CA LEU A 128 -18.74 22.23 18.14
C LEU A 128 -18.24 20.95 18.83
N THR A 129 -18.68 20.72 20.07
CA THR A 129 -18.31 19.51 20.83
C THR A 129 -18.78 18.23 20.13
N ALA A 130 -20.00 18.25 19.57
CA ALA A 130 -20.53 17.15 18.78
C ALA A 130 -19.70 16.90 17.50
N ALA A 131 -19.31 17.96 16.79
CA ALA A 131 -18.49 17.87 15.58
C ALA A 131 -17.09 17.31 15.88
N ILE A 132 -16.43 17.76 16.95
CA ILE A 132 -15.12 17.25 17.38
C ILE A 132 -15.22 15.76 17.70
N LYS A 133 -16.25 15.34 18.44
CA LYS A 133 -16.44 13.93 18.80
C LYS A 133 -16.69 13.03 17.57
N GLU A 134 -17.44 13.53 16.59
CA GLU A 134 -17.65 12.80 15.33
C GLU A 134 -16.35 12.71 14.52
N LEU A 135 -15.55 13.78 14.49
CA LEU A 135 -14.25 13.77 13.83
C LEU A 135 -13.26 12.79 14.50
N GLU A 136 -13.19 12.76 15.84
CA GLU A 136 -12.40 11.77 16.59
C GLU A 136 -12.80 10.33 16.23
N LYS A 137 -14.11 10.06 16.11
CA LYS A 137 -14.65 8.76 15.71
C LYS A 137 -14.27 8.41 14.28
N GLN A 138 -14.38 9.36 13.34
CA GLN A 138 -13.99 9.14 11.95
C GLN A 138 -12.49 8.87 11.81
N ASN A 139 -11.65 9.61 12.54
CA ASN A 139 -10.21 9.37 12.59
C ASN A 139 -9.86 7.99 13.14
N ALA A 140 -10.56 7.52 14.18
CA ALA A 140 -10.37 6.18 14.72
C ALA A 140 -10.71 5.09 13.69
N VAL A 141 -11.84 5.24 12.99
CA VAL A 141 -12.24 4.32 11.91
C VAL A 141 -11.25 4.34 10.75
N LEU A 142 -10.78 5.53 10.36
CA LEU A 142 -9.79 5.68 9.29
C LEU A 142 -8.46 5.01 9.66
N SER A 143 -7.98 5.23 10.88
CA SER A 143 -6.75 4.63 11.39
C SER A 143 -6.83 3.09 11.41
N GLU A 144 -7.97 2.54 11.82
CA GLU A 144 -8.18 1.09 11.78
C GLU A 144 -8.23 0.57 10.34
N ASN A 145 -8.86 1.28 9.41
CA ASN A 145 -8.85 0.92 7.99
C ASN A 145 -7.43 0.92 7.40
N VAL A 146 -6.59 1.90 7.76
CA VAL A 146 -5.17 1.92 7.35
C VAL A 146 -4.46 0.68 7.88
N ARG A 147 -4.60 0.38 9.17
CA ARG A 147 -4.00 -0.81 9.78
C ARG A 147 -4.45 -2.12 9.13
N LEU A 148 -5.74 -2.26 8.86
CA LEU A 148 -6.29 -3.43 8.17
C LEU A 148 -5.73 -3.57 6.75
N ARG A 149 -5.58 -2.46 6.01
CA ARG A 149 -4.96 -2.47 4.68
C ARG A 149 -3.50 -2.89 4.73
N GLU A 150 -2.71 -2.33 5.63
CA GLU A 150 -1.31 -2.73 5.82
C GLU A 150 -1.18 -4.22 6.14
N ASN A 151 -2.07 -4.76 6.97
CA ASN A 151 -2.12 -6.19 7.28
C ASN A 151 -2.43 -7.05 6.05
N VAL A 152 -3.39 -6.64 5.21
CA VAL A 152 -3.70 -7.35 3.95
C VAL A 152 -2.50 -7.31 3.00
N GLU A 153 -1.85 -6.17 2.85
CA GLU A 153 -0.66 -6.07 2.01
C GLU A 153 0.51 -6.91 2.56
N LYS A 154 0.69 -6.96 3.89
CA LYS A 154 1.72 -7.77 4.52
C LYS A 154 1.45 -9.27 4.34
N MET A 155 0.21 -9.71 4.59
CA MET A 155 -0.24 -11.09 4.39
C MET A 155 -0.05 -11.54 2.94
N THR A 156 -0.41 -10.69 1.96
CA THR A 156 -0.25 -11.02 0.54
C THR A 156 1.21 -10.98 0.06
N ARG A 157 2.05 -10.10 0.61
CA ARG A 157 3.48 -10.02 0.27
C ARG A 157 4.31 -11.16 0.87
N HIS A 158 4.04 -11.57 2.12
CA HIS A 158 4.87 -12.52 2.85
C HIS A 158 4.30 -13.94 2.83
N ASP A 159 3.06 -14.09 3.30
CA ASP A 159 2.45 -15.40 3.56
C ASP A 159 2.13 -16.15 2.27
N LEU A 160 2.00 -15.45 1.14
CA LEU A 160 1.73 -16.08 -0.15
C LEU A 160 2.99 -16.24 -1.03
N LYS A 161 3.90 -15.26 -1.08
CA LYS A 161 5.09 -15.35 -1.96
C LYS A 161 6.08 -16.41 -1.48
N ALA A 162 6.26 -16.55 -0.17
CA ALA A 162 7.20 -17.53 0.38
C ALA A 162 6.83 -18.98 0.08
N PRO A 163 5.59 -19.47 0.34
CA PRO A 163 5.22 -20.83 -0.05
C PRO A 163 5.24 -21.00 -1.57
N LEU A 164 4.85 -20.00 -2.36
CA LEU A 164 4.92 -20.08 -3.82
C LEU A 164 6.34 -20.20 -4.34
N THR A 165 7.31 -19.53 -3.72
CA THR A 165 8.72 -19.67 -4.08
C THR A 165 9.19 -21.11 -3.85
N ALA A 166 8.72 -21.77 -2.79
CA ALA A 166 8.98 -23.19 -2.57
C ALA A 166 8.32 -24.07 -3.65
N PHE A 167 7.07 -23.80 -4.02
CA PHE A 167 6.39 -24.51 -5.11
C PHE A 167 6.99 -24.26 -6.50
N ILE A 168 7.80 -23.22 -6.69
CA ILE A 168 8.55 -22.97 -7.93
C ILE A 168 9.88 -23.71 -7.89
N ASN A 169 10.63 -23.56 -6.78
CA ASN A 169 12.02 -24.00 -6.69
C ASN A 169 12.16 -25.49 -6.38
N ILE A 170 11.32 -26.09 -5.54
CA ILE A 170 11.42 -27.52 -5.21
C ILE A 170 11.21 -28.40 -6.45
N PRO A 171 10.17 -28.17 -7.28
CA PRO A 171 10.04 -28.93 -8.53
C PRO A 171 11.22 -28.69 -9.48
N GLU A 172 11.75 -27.46 -9.54
CA GLU A 172 12.94 -27.17 -10.35
C GLU A 172 14.19 -27.92 -9.87
N MET A 173 14.36 -28.06 -8.56
CA MET A 173 15.46 -28.82 -7.98
C MET A 173 15.32 -30.33 -8.28
N LEU A 174 14.12 -30.88 -8.14
CA LEU A 174 13.84 -32.29 -8.48
C LEU A 174 14.07 -32.54 -9.97
N LEU A 175 13.62 -31.64 -10.85
CA LEU A 175 13.84 -31.77 -12.30
C LEU A 175 15.33 -31.85 -12.71
N ARG A 176 16.26 -31.39 -11.85
CA ARG A 176 17.71 -31.48 -12.06
C ARG A 176 18.31 -32.82 -11.57
N GLU A 177 17.56 -33.68 -10.86
CA GLU A 177 18.04 -34.98 -10.37
C GLU A 177 18.03 -36.07 -11.46
N THR A 178 19.05 -36.93 -11.42
CA THR A 178 19.13 -38.12 -12.27
C THR A 178 18.28 -39.24 -11.68
N GLY A 179 17.34 -39.80 -12.46
CA GLY A 179 16.49 -40.93 -12.03
C GLY A 179 14.98 -40.66 -11.99
N ILE A 180 14.54 -39.43 -12.29
CA ILE A 180 13.11 -39.09 -12.38
C ILE A 180 12.53 -39.57 -13.72
N SER A 181 11.43 -40.33 -13.66
CA SER A 181 10.69 -40.80 -14.85
C SER A 181 10.06 -39.64 -15.65
N SER A 182 9.71 -39.88 -16.92
CA SER A 182 9.06 -38.87 -17.78
C SER A 182 7.77 -38.32 -17.15
N ASP A 183 6.95 -39.19 -16.58
CA ASP A 183 5.64 -38.84 -16.05
C ASP A 183 5.76 -37.94 -14.82
N HIS A 184 6.75 -38.21 -13.96
CA HIS A 184 7.06 -37.34 -12.83
C HIS A 184 7.62 -35.98 -13.29
N LYS A 185 8.44 -35.94 -14.36
CA LYS A 185 8.92 -34.66 -14.92
C LYS A 185 7.76 -33.81 -15.45
N GLU A 186 6.77 -34.43 -16.10
CA GLU A 186 5.58 -33.72 -16.57
C GLU A 186 4.75 -33.16 -15.41
N MET A 187 4.51 -33.96 -14.36
CA MET A 187 3.80 -33.50 -13.15
C MET A 187 4.52 -32.35 -12.44
N LEU A 188 5.84 -32.42 -12.30
CA LEU A 188 6.66 -31.34 -11.72
C LEU A 188 6.61 -30.07 -12.57
N GLY A 189 6.59 -30.21 -13.90
CA GLY A 189 6.37 -29.10 -14.83
C GLY A 189 5.01 -28.43 -14.64
N VAL A 190 3.93 -29.20 -14.50
CA VAL A 190 2.57 -28.68 -14.24
C VAL A 190 2.49 -27.97 -12.89
N LEU A 191 3.10 -28.52 -11.84
CA LEU A 191 3.16 -27.91 -10.51
C LEU A 191 3.89 -26.56 -10.57
N LYS A 192 5.08 -26.52 -11.16
CA LYS A 192 5.87 -25.30 -11.34
C LYS A 192 5.07 -24.23 -12.10
N GLN A 193 4.46 -24.59 -13.22
CA GLN A 193 3.68 -23.64 -14.02
C GLN A 193 2.45 -23.11 -13.28
N SER A 194 1.87 -23.91 -12.39
CA SER A 194 0.74 -23.49 -11.56
C SER A 194 1.18 -22.53 -10.45
N ALA A 195 2.34 -22.76 -9.84
CA ALA A 195 2.94 -21.87 -8.86
C ALA A 195 3.33 -20.51 -9.45
N ILE A 196 3.95 -20.50 -10.64
CA ILE A 196 4.27 -19.26 -11.37
C ILE A 196 2.99 -18.47 -11.67
N ARG A 197 1.93 -19.13 -12.16
CA ARG A 197 0.64 -18.48 -12.43
C ARG A 197 -0.01 -17.87 -11.18
N MET A 198 0.05 -18.56 -10.04
CA MET A 198 -0.44 -18.01 -8.77
C MET A 198 0.35 -16.78 -8.35
N LEU A 199 1.67 -16.81 -8.50
CA LEU A 199 2.53 -15.68 -8.16
C LEU A 199 2.26 -14.46 -9.06
N GLU A 200 2.10 -14.68 -10.36
CA GLU A 200 1.69 -13.63 -11.30
C GLU A 200 0.32 -13.05 -10.92
N MET A 201 -0.63 -13.88 -10.50
CA MET A 201 -1.95 -13.43 -10.05
C MET A 201 -1.86 -12.55 -8.79
N ILE A 202 -1.02 -12.94 -7.83
CA ILE A 202 -0.79 -12.16 -6.60
C ILE A 202 -0.10 -10.83 -6.91
N ASN A 203 0.98 -10.86 -7.69
CA ASN A 203 1.68 -9.64 -8.09
C ASN A 203 0.75 -8.68 -8.83
N ARG A 204 -0.03 -9.17 -9.80
CA ARG A 204 -1.05 -8.37 -10.49
C ARG A 204 -2.06 -7.78 -9.52
N SER A 205 -2.53 -8.54 -8.52
CA SER A 205 -3.47 -8.03 -7.51
C SER A 205 -2.86 -6.98 -6.59
N LEU A 206 -1.58 -7.12 -6.25
CA LEU A 206 -0.83 -6.17 -5.43
C LEU A 206 -0.59 -4.87 -6.18
N ASP A 207 -0.12 -4.96 -7.42
CA ASP A 207 0.10 -3.80 -8.28
C ASP A 207 -1.23 -3.08 -8.53
N MET A 208 -2.31 -3.81 -8.80
CA MET A 208 -3.66 -3.27 -8.87
C MET A 208 -4.02 -2.45 -7.63
N CYS A 209 -3.78 -3.01 -6.44
CA CYS A 209 -4.12 -2.36 -5.18
C CYS A 209 -3.31 -1.07 -4.97
N LYS A 210 -2.01 -1.09 -5.24
CA LYS A 210 -1.14 0.10 -5.17
C LYS A 210 -1.59 1.19 -6.14
N ILE A 211 -1.94 0.80 -7.36
CA ILE A 211 -2.37 1.76 -8.38
C ILE A 211 -3.71 2.40 -7.98
N GLU A 212 -4.68 1.60 -7.51
CA GLU A 212 -5.98 2.12 -7.05
C GLU A 212 -5.84 3.09 -5.87
N GLN A 213 -4.83 2.88 -5.02
CA GLN A 213 -4.53 3.75 -3.88
C GLN A 213 -3.70 4.98 -4.25
N GLY A 214 -3.17 5.06 -5.48
CA GLY A 214 -2.26 6.12 -5.91
C GLY A 214 -0.86 6.03 -5.28
N THR A 215 -0.48 4.88 -4.72
CA THR A 215 0.82 4.63 -4.06
C THR A 215 1.81 3.91 -4.97
N TYR A 216 1.42 3.59 -6.20
CA TYR A 216 2.28 2.94 -7.18
C TYR A 216 3.38 3.89 -7.66
N ASN A 217 4.64 3.51 -7.47
CA ASN A 217 5.78 4.29 -7.92
C ASN A 217 6.18 3.87 -9.33
N LEU A 218 5.81 4.68 -10.33
CA LEU A 218 6.13 4.42 -11.73
C LEU A 218 7.60 4.72 -12.02
N VAL A 219 8.34 3.74 -12.55
CA VAL A 219 9.71 3.92 -13.00
C VAL A 219 9.74 3.99 -14.53
N CYS A 220 9.92 5.19 -15.08
CA CYS A 220 9.94 5.40 -16.52
C CYS A 220 11.32 5.10 -17.12
N VAL A 221 11.35 4.20 -18.10
CA VAL A 221 12.47 3.87 -18.98
C VAL A 221 12.01 3.93 -20.45
N PRO A 222 12.92 4.01 -21.43
CA PRO A 222 12.55 3.85 -22.83
C PRO A 222 12.02 2.43 -23.07
N VAL A 223 10.79 2.32 -23.57
CA VAL A 223 10.14 1.02 -23.86
C VAL A 223 9.85 0.91 -25.35
N ASN A 224 10.44 -0.09 -26.01
CA ASN A 224 10.12 -0.41 -27.40
C ASN A 224 8.73 -1.08 -27.51
N ILE A 225 7.77 -0.34 -28.07
CA ILE A 225 6.38 -0.75 -28.23
C ILE A 225 6.26 -1.99 -29.10
N VAL A 226 6.91 -2.01 -30.26
CA VAL A 226 6.81 -3.10 -31.24
C VAL A 226 7.28 -4.41 -30.63
N LYS A 227 8.43 -4.38 -29.95
CA LYS A 227 8.99 -5.54 -29.23
C LYS A 227 7.97 -6.11 -28.24
N VAL A 228 7.36 -5.27 -27.40
CA VAL A 228 6.42 -5.71 -26.37
C VAL A 228 5.13 -6.27 -27.00
N VAL A 229 4.61 -5.64 -28.06
CA VAL A 229 3.42 -6.15 -28.78
C VAL A 229 3.69 -7.56 -29.32
N TYR A 230 4.82 -7.80 -29.98
CA TYR A 230 5.19 -9.13 -30.46
C TYR A 230 5.34 -10.16 -29.32
N GLN A 231 6.00 -9.79 -28.21
CA GLN A 231 6.12 -10.68 -27.04
C GLN A 231 4.75 -11.08 -26.47
N VAL A 232 3.79 -10.15 -26.43
CA VAL A 232 2.44 -10.42 -25.97
C VAL A 232 1.72 -11.38 -26.93
N PHE A 233 1.80 -11.18 -28.25
CA PHE A 233 1.17 -12.12 -29.20
C PHE A 233 1.78 -13.52 -29.15
N GLN A 234 3.09 -13.64 -28.96
CA GLN A 234 3.75 -14.93 -28.75
C GLN A 234 3.18 -15.69 -27.53
N GLN A 235 2.83 -14.98 -26.46
CA GLN A 235 2.19 -15.57 -25.28
C GLN A 235 0.83 -16.24 -25.62
N PHE A 236 0.07 -15.67 -26.55
CA PHE A 236 -1.28 -16.12 -26.92
C PHE A 236 -1.32 -16.96 -28.20
N ASP A 237 -0.17 -17.26 -28.80
CA ASP A 237 -0.06 -17.95 -30.10
C ASP A 237 -0.81 -19.29 -30.13
N ARG A 238 -0.73 -20.10 -29.06
CA ARG A 238 -1.49 -21.36 -28.97
C ARG A 238 -3.00 -21.15 -29.06
N GLN A 239 -3.50 -20.11 -28.38
CA GLN A 239 -4.94 -19.81 -28.34
C GLN A 239 -5.41 -19.21 -29.67
N ALA A 240 -4.60 -18.34 -30.27
CA ALA A 240 -4.85 -17.79 -31.60
C ALA A 240 -4.89 -18.91 -32.66
N LYS A 241 -3.92 -19.84 -32.66
CA LYS A 241 -3.85 -20.99 -33.57
C LYS A 241 -5.06 -21.92 -33.46
N LEU A 242 -5.57 -22.18 -32.25
CA LEU A 242 -6.78 -23.00 -32.07
C LEU A 242 -8.02 -22.42 -32.77
N LYS A 243 -8.07 -21.10 -32.94
CA LYS A 243 -9.12 -20.40 -33.68
C LYS A 243 -8.68 -19.96 -35.07
N ASN A 244 -7.47 -20.33 -35.52
CA ASN A 244 -6.85 -19.83 -36.75
C ASN A 244 -6.90 -18.30 -36.89
N ILE A 245 -6.61 -17.58 -35.80
CA ILE A 245 -6.59 -16.12 -35.79
C ILE A 245 -5.25 -15.60 -36.32
N SER A 246 -5.30 -14.65 -37.26
CA SER A 246 -4.11 -13.92 -37.70
C SER A 246 -4.03 -12.55 -37.02
N TYR A 247 -2.84 -11.94 -37.01
CA TYR A 247 -2.68 -10.57 -36.54
C TYR A 247 -1.72 -9.78 -37.43
N SER A 248 -1.94 -8.47 -37.52
CA SER A 248 -1.09 -7.56 -38.26
C SER A 248 -0.91 -6.25 -37.50
N ILE A 249 0.30 -5.70 -37.58
CA ILE A 249 0.73 -4.52 -36.81
C ILE A 249 1.09 -3.42 -37.80
N PHE A 250 0.50 -2.26 -37.61
CA PHE A 250 0.72 -1.08 -38.45
C PHE A 250 1.21 0.08 -37.60
N PHE A 251 2.17 0.84 -38.13
CA PHE A 251 2.64 2.09 -37.57
C PHE A 251 2.50 3.21 -38.60
N ASN A 252 1.76 4.27 -38.26
CA ASN A 252 1.45 5.39 -39.17
C ASN A 252 1.00 4.91 -40.57
N GLY A 253 0.18 3.85 -40.61
CA GLY A 253 -0.36 3.23 -41.83
C GLY A 253 0.57 2.26 -42.58
N LYS A 254 1.79 2.02 -42.11
CA LYS A 254 2.74 1.05 -42.71
C LYS A 254 2.87 -0.21 -41.86
N HIS A 255 3.09 -1.36 -42.47
CA HIS A 255 3.29 -2.60 -41.72
C HIS A 255 4.58 -2.50 -40.89
N ALA A 256 4.48 -2.77 -39.59
CA ALA A 256 5.62 -2.76 -38.68
C ALA A 256 6.38 -4.09 -38.77
N SER A 257 7.71 -4.02 -38.76
CA SER A 257 8.63 -5.14 -38.66
C SER A 257 9.02 -5.38 -37.19
N PRO A 258 9.35 -6.60 -36.76
CA PRO A 258 9.93 -6.85 -35.42
C PRO A 258 11.20 -6.06 -35.11
N GLU A 259 11.89 -5.57 -36.15
CA GLU A 259 13.11 -4.78 -36.05
C GLU A 259 12.85 -3.27 -35.86
N ASP A 260 11.60 -2.83 -36.03
CA ASP A 260 11.25 -1.42 -35.83
C ASP A 260 11.37 -1.01 -34.36
N VAL A 261 11.96 0.16 -34.12
CA VAL A 261 12.15 0.73 -32.79
C VAL A 261 11.24 1.93 -32.63
N ILE A 262 10.15 1.74 -31.89
CA ILE A 262 9.19 2.78 -31.54
C ILE A 262 9.16 2.87 -30.02
N GLU A 263 9.67 3.96 -29.46
CA GLU A 263 9.85 4.10 -28.02
C GLU A 263 8.86 5.08 -27.41
N PHE A 264 8.42 4.77 -26.20
CA PHE A 264 7.79 5.74 -25.31
C PHE A 264 8.42 5.67 -23.92
N SER A 265 8.28 6.74 -23.14
CA SER A 265 8.75 6.80 -21.76
C SER A 265 7.72 6.16 -20.82
N GLY A 266 8.02 4.99 -20.25
CA GLY A 266 7.12 4.26 -19.37
C GLY A 266 7.77 3.04 -18.73
N GLU A 267 6.99 2.13 -18.15
CA GLU A 267 7.52 0.92 -17.51
C GLU A 267 7.18 -0.33 -18.35
N GLU A 268 8.20 -1.09 -18.78
CA GLU A 268 8.04 -2.24 -19.70
C GLU A 268 7.06 -3.30 -19.15
N PHE A 269 7.15 -3.65 -17.87
CA PHE A 269 6.28 -4.66 -17.25
C PHE A 269 4.82 -4.21 -17.12
N LEU A 270 4.61 -2.95 -16.74
CA LEU A 270 3.27 -2.36 -16.62
C LEU A 270 2.60 -2.27 -18.00
N PHE A 271 3.37 -1.85 -19.00
CA PHE A 271 2.92 -1.77 -20.39
C PHE A 271 2.65 -3.16 -21.00
N TYR A 272 3.53 -4.13 -20.77
CA TYR A 272 3.30 -5.53 -21.14
C TYR A 272 2.01 -6.07 -20.52
N SER A 273 1.77 -5.79 -19.23
CA SER A 273 0.58 -6.24 -18.50
C SER A 273 -0.71 -5.62 -19.06
N LEU A 274 -0.66 -4.33 -19.40
CA LEU A 274 -1.75 -3.63 -20.08
C LEU A 274 -2.09 -4.30 -21.41
N LEU A 275 -1.09 -4.47 -22.29
CA LEU A 275 -1.29 -5.07 -23.61
C LEU A 275 -1.75 -6.54 -23.51
N SER A 276 -1.17 -7.31 -22.59
CA SER A 276 -1.56 -8.71 -22.35
C SER A 276 -3.05 -8.83 -22.00
N ASN A 277 -3.60 -7.91 -21.20
CA ASN A 277 -5.03 -7.89 -20.90
C ASN A 277 -5.90 -7.57 -22.13
N LEU A 278 -5.47 -6.63 -22.98
CA LEU A 278 -6.22 -6.25 -24.18
C LEU A 278 -6.15 -7.33 -25.27
N VAL A 279 -4.96 -7.86 -25.55
CA VAL A 279 -4.75 -8.92 -26.56
C VAL A 279 -5.46 -10.20 -26.16
N LYS A 280 -5.41 -10.60 -24.88
CA LYS A 280 -6.19 -11.74 -24.39
C LYS A 280 -7.68 -11.56 -24.68
N ASN A 281 -8.24 -10.39 -24.37
CA ASN A 281 -9.65 -10.09 -24.65
C ASN A 281 -9.96 -10.14 -26.14
N ALA A 282 -9.08 -9.60 -26.99
CA ALA A 282 -9.22 -9.65 -28.44
C ALA A 282 -9.25 -11.10 -28.95
N VAL A 283 -8.29 -11.94 -28.57
CA VAL A 283 -8.21 -13.36 -28.97
C VAL A 283 -9.43 -14.15 -28.47
N GLU A 284 -9.87 -13.92 -27.23
CA GLU A 284 -11.03 -14.60 -26.67
C GLU A 284 -12.34 -14.19 -27.38
N ALA A 285 -12.49 -12.91 -27.75
CA ALA A 285 -13.68 -12.39 -28.40
C ALA A 285 -13.70 -12.59 -29.93
N SER A 286 -12.54 -12.83 -30.56
CA SER A 286 -12.48 -13.10 -32.00
C SER A 286 -13.13 -14.44 -32.38
N PRO A 287 -13.84 -14.48 -33.53
CA PRO A 287 -14.37 -15.72 -34.11
C PRO A 287 -13.24 -16.60 -34.66
N VAL A 288 -13.58 -17.82 -35.07
CA VAL A 288 -12.67 -18.69 -35.82
C VAL A 288 -12.36 -18.06 -37.18
N ASN A 289 -11.10 -18.07 -37.60
CA ASN A 289 -10.56 -17.35 -38.76
C ASN A 289 -10.70 -15.81 -38.65
N GLY A 290 -10.72 -15.27 -37.42
CA GLY A 290 -10.72 -13.83 -37.18
C GLY A 290 -9.32 -13.21 -37.35
N ASP A 291 -9.28 -11.89 -37.46
CA ASP A 291 -8.04 -11.12 -37.60
C ASP A 291 -7.94 -10.05 -36.51
N ILE A 292 -6.77 -9.91 -35.89
CA ILE A 292 -6.53 -8.84 -34.91
C ILE A 292 -5.63 -7.78 -35.55
N LEU A 293 -6.12 -6.55 -35.57
CA LEU A 293 -5.39 -5.41 -36.13
C LEU A 293 -4.83 -4.54 -35.00
N VAL A 294 -3.53 -4.31 -34.99
CA VAL A 294 -2.87 -3.37 -34.07
C VAL A 294 -2.41 -2.14 -34.86
N MET A 295 -2.87 -0.96 -34.45
CA MET A 295 -2.50 0.32 -35.07
C MET A 295 -1.76 1.18 -34.05
N LEU A 296 -0.57 1.62 -34.42
CA LEU A 296 0.30 2.52 -33.67
C LEU A 296 0.32 3.87 -34.38
N GLU A 297 -0.02 4.94 -33.66
CA GLU A 297 -0.04 6.31 -34.19
C GLU A 297 0.72 7.24 -33.24
N ASP A 298 1.55 8.14 -33.77
CA ASP A 298 2.31 9.09 -32.94
C ASP A 298 1.65 10.47 -32.77
N THR A 299 0.66 10.79 -33.61
CA THR A 299 0.07 12.13 -33.69
C THR A 299 -1.45 12.08 -33.66
N PRO A 300 -2.15 12.93 -32.88
CA PRO A 300 -1.64 14.05 -32.05
C PRO A 300 -1.08 13.64 -30.67
N SER A 301 -1.17 12.36 -30.31
CA SER A 301 -0.53 11.77 -29.12
C SER A 301 -0.24 10.30 -29.40
N PRO A 302 0.84 9.73 -28.86
CA PRO A 302 1.18 8.32 -29.07
C PRO A 302 0.02 7.44 -28.61
N SER A 303 -0.50 6.60 -29.50
CA SER A 303 -1.65 5.74 -29.22
C SER A 303 -1.53 4.37 -29.85
N ILE A 304 -2.18 3.40 -29.19
CA ILE A 304 -2.21 2.00 -29.59
C ILE A 304 -3.65 1.54 -29.64
N SER A 305 -4.11 1.16 -30.82
CA SER A 305 -5.44 0.61 -31.03
C SER A 305 -5.38 -0.87 -31.35
N ILE A 306 -6.12 -1.68 -30.61
CA ILE A 306 -6.27 -3.13 -30.84
C ILE A 306 -7.70 -3.39 -31.27
N LYS A 307 -7.88 -3.81 -32.52
CA LYS A 307 -9.18 -4.11 -33.13
C LYS A 307 -9.38 -5.60 -33.33
N ASN A 308 -10.56 -6.09 -32.98
CA ASN A 308 -11.01 -7.47 -33.16
C ASN A 308 -12.47 -7.51 -33.63
N GLN A 309 -12.92 -8.59 -34.28
CA GLN A 309 -14.28 -8.67 -34.84
C GLN A 309 -15.38 -8.90 -33.78
N GLY A 310 -15.02 -9.36 -32.59
CA GLY A 310 -15.98 -9.66 -31.54
C GLY A 310 -16.55 -8.39 -30.91
N ALA A 311 -17.86 -8.18 -31.03
CA ALA A 311 -18.56 -7.05 -30.44
C ALA A 311 -18.79 -7.26 -28.93
N VAL A 312 -18.73 -6.17 -28.15
CA VAL A 312 -19.11 -6.19 -26.73
C VAL A 312 -20.64 -6.21 -26.62
N PRO A 313 -21.23 -7.14 -25.85
CA PRO A 313 -22.67 -7.20 -25.61
C PRO A 313 -23.23 -5.90 -25.00
N PRO A 314 -24.41 -5.42 -25.42
CA PRO A 314 -25.00 -4.16 -24.92
C PRO A 314 -25.06 -4.06 -23.40
N GLU A 315 -25.36 -5.16 -22.73
CA GLU A 315 -25.54 -5.26 -21.26
C GLU A 315 -24.32 -4.83 -20.46
N ILE A 316 -23.10 -4.97 -21.01
CA ILE A 316 -21.86 -4.68 -20.30
C ILE A 316 -21.12 -3.44 -20.81
N ARG A 317 -21.64 -2.74 -21.83
CA ARG A 317 -20.94 -1.59 -22.46
C ARG A 317 -20.73 -0.44 -21.49
N ASP A 318 -21.77 -0.07 -20.74
CA ASP A 318 -21.71 1.07 -19.81
C ASP A 318 -20.83 0.80 -18.59
N ARG A 319 -20.57 -0.48 -18.30
CA ARG A 319 -19.81 -0.93 -17.12
C ARG A 319 -18.50 -1.63 -17.49
N ILE A 320 -18.07 -1.60 -18.75
CA ILE A 320 -16.93 -2.41 -19.22
C ILE A 320 -15.62 -2.11 -18.46
N PHE A 321 -15.48 -0.89 -17.95
CA PHE A 321 -14.35 -0.43 -17.15
C PHE A 321 -14.57 -0.58 -15.63
N GLN A 322 -15.65 -1.22 -15.18
CA GLN A 322 -15.91 -1.49 -13.77
C GLN A 322 -15.44 -2.90 -13.40
N ARG A 323 -15.13 -3.10 -12.11
CA ARG A 323 -14.70 -4.39 -11.55
C ARG A 323 -15.75 -5.47 -11.80
N TYR A 324 -15.26 -6.69 -12.05
CA TYR A 324 -16.06 -7.91 -12.17
C TYR A 324 -17.10 -7.88 -13.30
N THR A 325 -16.89 -7.04 -14.31
CA THR A 325 -17.79 -6.97 -15.47
C THR A 325 -17.43 -8.07 -16.46
N THR A 326 -18.32 -9.05 -16.63
CA THR A 326 -18.19 -10.12 -17.63
C THR A 326 -19.54 -10.45 -18.26
N SER A 327 -19.52 -11.03 -19.45
CA SER A 327 -20.72 -11.58 -20.11
C SER A 327 -20.40 -12.95 -20.68
N GLY A 328 -21.21 -13.96 -20.32
CA GLY A 328 -21.23 -15.28 -20.96
C GLY A 328 -20.00 -16.17 -20.77
N LYS A 329 -19.15 -15.94 -19.75
CA LYS A 329 -17.92 -16.74 -19.51
C LYS A 329 -17.88 -17.32 -18.09
N GLU A 330 -17.89 -18.65 -17.95
CA GLU A 330 -17.71 -19.36 -16.66
C GLU A 330 -16.31 -19.16 -16.02
N LYS A 331 -15.32 -18.66 -16.77
CA LYS A 331 -13.92 -18.52 -16.31
C LYS A 331 -13.36 -17.09 -16.35
N GLY A 332 -14.18 -16.07 -16.64
CA GLY A 332 -13.74 -14.68 -16.71
C GLY A 332 -13.75 -13.99 -15.34
N THR A 333 -12.65 -13.36 -14.94
CA THR A 333 -12.60 -12.61 -13.65
C THR A 333 -13.24 -11.22 -13.73
N GLY A 334 -13.47 -10.68 -14.93
CA GLY A 334 -14.03 -9.34 -15.15
C GLY A 334 -13.14 -8.18 -14.70
N LEU A 335 -11.86 -8.45 -14.46
CA LEU A 335 -10.88 -7.45 -14.04
C LEU A 335 -10.00 -6.97 -15.21
N GLY A 336 -9.89 -7.73 -16.30
CA GLY A 336 -8.88 -7.46 -17.35
C GLY A 336 -8.94 -6.07 -17.99
N VAL A 337 -10.13 -5.63 -18.44
CA VAL A 337 -10.30 -4.30 -19.06
C VAL A 337 -10.14 -3.18 -18.03
N TYR A 338 -10.64 -3.39 -16.82
CA TYR A 338 -10.48 -2.46 -15.70
C TYR A 338 -9.00 -2.27 -15.33
N SER A 339 -8.24 -3.35 -15.18
CA SER A 339 -6.79 -3.32 -14.96
C SER A 339 -6.07 -2.62 -16.09
N ALA A 340 -6.40 -2.92 -17.35
CA ALA A 340 -5.77 -2.26 -18.51
C ALA A 340 -5.99 -0.74 -18.49
N ARG A 341 -7.20 -0.27 -18.16
CA ARG A 341 -7.47 1.17 -18.04
C ARG A 341 -6.70 1.82 -16.91
N LEU A 342 -6.63 1.15 -15.76
CA LEU A 342 -5.92 1.65 -14.60
C LEU A 342 -4.40 1.77 -14.87
N MET A 343 -3.81 0.77 -15.55
CA MET A 343 -2.43 0.80 -16.01
C MET A 343 -2.19 1.92 -17.05
N ALA A 344 -3.12 2.11 -17.99
CA ALA A 344 -3.03 3.20 -18.98
C ALA A 344 -2.97 4.58 -18.30
N ARG A 345 -3.81 4.80 -17.29
CA ARG A 345 -3.81 6.02 -16.47
C ARG A 345 -2.53 6.21 -15.67
N THR A 346 -1.98 5.11 -15.16
CA THR A 346 -0.69 5.12 -14.44
C THR A 346 0.44 5.54 -15.37
N LEU A 347 0.42 5.08 -16.63
CA LEU A 347 1.36 5.50 -17.68
C LEU A 347 1.07 6.93 -18.23
N GLY A 348 0.23 7.72 -17.56
CA GLY A 348 -0.09 9.10 -17.95
C GLY A 348 -1.11 9.24 -19.08
N GLY A 349 -1.79 8.16 -19.45
CA GLY A 349 -2.74 8.09 -20.54
C GLY A 349 -4.19 7.78 -20.12
N ASP A 350 -5.00 7.22 -21.02
CA ASP A 350 -6.28 6.56 -20.68
C ASP A 350 -6.61 5.49 -21.72
N LEU A 351 -7.52 4.58 -21.37
CA LEU A 351 -8.05 3.55 -22.25
C LEU A 351 -9.50 3.88 -22.62
N ASN A 352 -9.77 3.92 -23.91
CA ASN A 352 -11.10 4.08 -24.49
C ASN A 352 -11.45 2.87 -25.36
N PHE A 353 -12.73 2.71 -25.70
CA PHE A 353 -13.15 1.67 -26.63
C PHE A 353 -14.32 2.14 -27.50
N THR A 354 -14.40 1.57 -28.70
CA THR A 354 -15.56 1.65 -29.59
C THR A 354 -15.99 0.24 -29.95
N THR A 355 -17.30 0.00 -30.06
CA THR A 355 -17.81 -1.34 -30.39
C THR A 355 -19.09 -1.25 -31.21
N SER A 356 -19.22 -2.11 -32.21
CA SER A 356 -20.46 -2.28 -32.98
C SER A 356 -20.60 -3.73 -33.44
N ALA A 357 -21.82 -4.16 -33.76
CA ALA A 357 -22.04 -5.52 -34.26
C ALA A 357 -21.41 -5.76 -35.64
N SER A 358 -21.24 -4.71 -36.45
CA SER A 358 -20.70 -4.80 -37.81
C SER A 358 -19.19 -4.62 -37.89
N ASP A 359 -18.59 -3.79 -37.03
CA ASP A 359 -17.16 -3.43 -37.09
C ASP A 359 -16.33 -4.05 -35.96
N GLY A 360 -16.96 -4.78 -35.05
CA GLY A 360 -16.32 -5.42 -33.91
C GLY A 360 -15.98 -4.44 -32.79
N THR A 361 -14.88 -4.66 -32.08
CA THR A 361 -14.44 -3.84 -30.96
C THR A 361 -13.03 -3.32 -31.20
N THR A 362 -12.81 -2.03 -30.91
CA THR A 362 -11.49 -1.42 -30.91
C THR A 362 -11.24 -0.84 -29.53
N PHE A 363 -10.17 -1.28 -28.87
CA PHE A 363 -9.65 -0.66 -27.66
C PHE A 363 -8.49 0.26 -28.02
N THR A 364 -8.56 1.54 -27.62
CA THR A 364 -7.55 2.55 -27.92
C THR A 364 -6.93 3.06 -26.63
N VAL A 365 -5.63 2.81 -26.49
CA VAL A 365 -4.79 3.31 -25.41
C VAL A 365 -4.14 4.59 -25.89
N VAL A 366 -4.42 5.70 -25.23
CA VAL A 366 -3.61 6.92 -25.39
C VAL A 366 -2.46 6.81 -24.39
N LEU A 367 -1.22 6.97 -24.84
CA LEU A 367 -0.04 6.97 -23.97
C LEU A 367 0.27 8.41 -23.55
N GLY A 368 0.61 8.60 -22.29
CA GLY A 368 1.02 9.90 -21.77
C GLY A 368 2.44 10.27 -22.21
N SER A 369 2.67 11.56 -22.46
CA SER A 369 4.04 12.10 -22.40
C SER A 369 4.40 12.25 -20.93
N ALA A 370 4.93 11.18 -20.31
CA ALA A 370 5.53 11.31 -19.00
C ALA A 370 6.74 12.25 -19.15
N ALA A 371 6.65 13.45 -18.55
CA ALA A 371 7.75 14.40 -18.54
C ALA A 371 9.04 13.70 -18.08
N SER A 372 10.07 13.71 -18.92
CA SER A 372 11.40 13.26 -18.51
C SER A 372 11.82 14.03 -17.27
N PRO A 373 12.28 13.36 -16.19
CA PRO A 373 13.26 13.98 -15.32
C PRO A 373 14.49 14.25 -16.19
N ALA A 374 14.72 15.53 -16.49
CA ALA A 374 15.94 15.98 -17.12
C ALA A 374 17.13 15.53 -16.25
N GLY A 375 17.90 14.55 -16.73
CA GLY A 375 19.09 14.06 -16.03
C GLY A 375 19.37 12.56 -16.12
N TYR A 376 19.16 11.93 -17.28
CA TYR A 376 19.69 10.59 -17.52
C TYR A 376 20.36 10.54 -18.89
N LEU A 377 21.58 11.07 -18.96
CA LEU A 377 22.54 10.70 -20.00
C LEU A 377 23.36 9.52 -19.47
N ALA A 378 23.13 8.37 -20.10
CA ALA A 378 24.10 7.29 -20.31
C ALA A 378 25.08 6.95 -19.17
N GLN A 379 24.67 6.05 -18.28
CA GLN A 379 25.60 5.11 -17.62
C GLN A 379 24.93 3.75 -17.45
N ASP A 380 24.71 3.02 -18.54
CA ASP A 380 24.57 1.56 -18.49
C ASP A 380 24.87 0.89 -19.84
N GLN A 381 26.02 1.26 -20.42
CA GLN A 381 26.67 0.51 -21.50
C GLN A 381 28.16 0.25 -21.19
N THR A 382 28.49 -0.04 -19.94
CA THR A 382 29.85 -0.47 -19.59
C THR A 382 29.87 -1.73 -18.76
N ILE A 383 29.22 -2.80 -19.24
CA ILE A 383 29.66 -4.18 -18.94
C ILE A 383 29.55 -5.03 -20.21
N ILE A 384 30.32 -4.67 -21.25
CA ILE A 384 30.88 -5.66 -22.17
C ILE A 384 32.39 -5.44 -22.16
N SER A 385 33.14 -6.54 -22.10
CA SER A 385 34.61 -6.64 -22.16
C SER A 385 35.38 -6.40 -20.85
N GLY A 386 35.14 -7.30 -19.89
CA GLY A 386 36.11 -7.63 -18.87
C GLY A 386 36.31 -9.14 -18.85
N ALA A 387 37.21 -9.66 -19.68
CA ALA A 387 37.93 -10.91 -19.35
C ALA A 387 38.79 -10.62 -18.10
N GLY A 388 38.11 -10.50 -16.96
CA GLY A 388 38.69 -10.25 -15.65
C GLY A 388 39.08 -11.58 -15.04
N GLN A 389 40.36 -11.70 -14.75
CA GLN A 389 41.03 -12.87 -14.18
C GLN A 389 40.24 -13.44 -13.00
N LYS A 390 40.07 -14.78 -13.00
CA LYS A 390 39.64 -15.58 -11.85
C LYS A 390 40.50 -15.20 -10.64
N HIS A 391 40.02 -14.31 -9.78
CA HIS A 391 40.59 -14.14 -8.45
C HIS A 391 40.20 -15.39 -7.67
N ALA A 392 41.20 -16.18 -7.28
CA ALA A 392 41.00 -17.39 -6.52
C ALA A 392 40.38 -17.02 -5.16
N MET A 393 39.26 -17.66 -4.79
CA MET A 393 38.72 -17.57 -3.43
C MET A 393 39.82 -17.96 -2.44
N THR A 394 40.04 -17.13 -1.42
CA THR A 394 41.08 -17.33 -0.39
C THR A 394 40.77 -18.51 0.53
N LYS A 395 39.50 -18.93 0.60
CA LYS A 395 39.01 -20.11 1.33
C LYS A 395 38.36 -21.10 0.37
N SER A 396 38.49 -22.39 0.65
CA SER A 396 37.74 -23.43 -0.08
C SER A 396 36.24 -23.27 0.18
N ARG A 397 35.37 -23.59 -0.80
CA ARG A 397 33.90 -23.58 -0.60
C ARG A 397 33.47 -24.41 0.62
N GLN A 398 34.24 -25.44 0.97
CA GLN A 398 33.99 -26.29 2.13
C GLN A 398 34.30 -25.63 3.48
N GLU A 399 35.08 -24.55 3.51
CA GLU A 399 35.47 -23.85 4.74
C GLU A 399 34.59 -22.63 5.03
N ILE A 400 33.77 -22.21 4.06
CA ILE A 400 32.96 -21.00 4.13
C ILE A 400 31.72 -21.25 4.99
N LYS A 401 31.57 -20.44 6.05
CA LYS A 401 30.44 -20.47 6.99
C LYS A 401 29.35 -19.50 6.53
N ILE A 402 28.20 -20.02 6.14
CA ILE A 402 27.08 -19.21 5.62
C ILE A 402 25.97 -19.16 6.67
N LEU A 403 25.59 -17.96 7.09
CA LEU A 403 24.39 -17.73 7.91
C LEU A 403 23.21 -17.39 6.99
N ILE A 404 22.13 -18.17 7.10
CA ILE A 404 20.88 -17.97 6.36
C ILE A 404 19.82 -17.50 7.37
N VAL A 405 19.31 -16.29 7.17
CA VAL A 405 18.30 -15.65 8.03
C VAL A 405 17.03 -15.46 7.23
N ASP A 406 16.00 -16.22 7.55
CA ASP A 406 14.68 -16.15 6.91
C ASP A 406 13.69 -16.82 7.86
N ASP A 407 12.50 -16.25 8.06
CA ASP A 407 11.49 -16.81 8.96
C ASP A 407 10.78 -18.03 8.38
N PHE A 408 10.81 -18.21 7.05
CA PHE A 408 10.27 -19.39 6.41
C PHE A 408 11.27 -20.53 6.32
N PHE A 409 10.96 -21.62 7.03
CA PHE A 409 11.73 -22.87 7.01
C PHE A 409 12.09 -23.34 5.59
N TYR A 410 11.12 -23.32 4.66
CA TYR A 410 11.35 -23.79 3.29
C TYR A 410 12.31 -22.90 2.51
N MET A 411 12.34 -21.59 2.77
CA MET A 411 13.29 -20.70 2.10
C MET A 411 14.71 -21.00 2.55
N ARG A 412 14.92 -21.19 3.87
CA ARG A 412 16.20 -21.63 4.41
C ARG A 412 16.65 -22.96 3.79
N LEU A 413 15.73 -23.91 3.68
CA LEU A 413 15.98 -25.21 3.06
C LEU A 413 16.39 -25.10 1.58
N ILE A 414 15.69 -24.27 0.79
CA ILE A 414 15.97 -24.06 -0.65
C ILE A 414 17.35 -23.44 -0.84
N ILE A 415 17.65 -22.35 -0.13
CA ILE A 415 18.96 -21.68 -0.21
C ILE A 415 20.08 -22.66 0.16
N LYS A 416 19.89 -23.40 1.25
CA LYS A 416 20.84 -24.41 1.73
C LYS A 416 21.09 -25.50 0.71
N ASP A 417 20.06 -26.07 0.09
CA ASP A 417 20.22 -27.16 -0.89
C ASP A 417 20.88 -26.67 -2.19
N ILE A 418 20.50 -25.48 -2.68
CA ILE A 418 21.13 -24.86 -3.84
C ILE A 418 22.64 -24.70 -3.61
N LEU A 419 23.04 -24.12 -2.47
CA LEU A 419 24.45 -23.90 -2.15
C LEU A 419 25.18 -25.20 -1.80
N LYS A 420 24.50 -26.19 -1.22
CA LYS A 420 25.11 -27.49 -0.93
C LYS A 420 25.52 -28.22 -2.22
N LYS A 421 24.74 -28.10 -3.29
CA LYS A 421 25.08 -28.63 -4.62
C LYS A 421 26.31 -27.95 -5.24
N GLU A 422 26.57 -26.70 -4.88
CA GLU A 422 27.80 -25.98 -5.23
C GLU A 422 28.99 -26.32 -4.32
N GLY A 423 28.84 -27.20 -3.33
CA GLY A 423 29.94 -27.68 -2.48
C GLY A 423 30.17 -26.90 -1.19
N TYR A 424 29.27 -25.98 -0.82
CA TYR A 424 29.25 -25.38 0.52
C TYR A 424 28.68 -26.38 1.54
N ILE A 425 29.28 -26.48 2.72
CA ILE A 425 28.87 -27.49 3.73
C ILE A 425 28.57 -26.93 5.12
N HIS A 426 29.03 -25.72 5.45
CA HIS A 426 28.84 -25.11 6.76
C HIS A 426 27.72 -24.05 6.74
N PHE A 427 26.51 -24.47 7.10
CA PHE A 427 25.33 -23.61 7.15
C PHE A 427 24.86 -23.40 8.59
N PHE A 428 24.51 -22.17 8.90
CA PHE A 428 23.84 -21.75 10.12
C PHE A 428 22.51 -21.10 9.76
N GLU A 429 21.49 -21.27 10.59
CA GLU A 429 20.13 -20.83 10.30
C GLU A 429 19.60 -19.98 11.46
N ALA A 430 18.91 -18.88 11.12
CA ALA A 430 18.16 -18.08 12.06
C ALA A 430 16.76 -17.78 11.48
N GLU A 431 15.74 -17.84 12.32
CA GLU A 431 14.34 -17.59 11.91
C GLU A 431 13.85 -16.16 12.19
N ASP A 432 14.68 -15.36 12.86
CA ASP A 432 14.38 -13.97 13.19
C ASP A 432 15.69 -13.17 13.34
N GLY A 433 15.57 -11.83 13.39
CA GLY A 433 16.74 -10.96 13.48
C GLY A 433 17.45 -11.01 14.83
N GLU A 434 16.73 -11.35 15.92
CA GLU A 434 17.32 -11.46 17.26
C GLU A 434 18.27 -12.66 17.36
N LYS A 435 17.87 -13.80 16.81
CA LYS A 435 18.69 -15.01 16.71
C LYS A 435 19.86 -14.80 15.77
N ALA A 436 19.67 -14.09 14.67
CA ALA A 436 20.77 -13.73 13.76
C ALA A 436 21.83 -12.89 14.48
N ILE A 437 21.43 -11.82 15.17
CA ILE A 437 22.35 -10.97 15.94
C ILE A 437 23.00 -11.75 17.08
N SER A 438 22.24 -12.58 17.80
CA SER A 438 22.77 -13.42 18.88
C SER A 438 23.82 -14.40 18.37
N PHE A 439 23.60 -15.00 17.21
CA PHE A 439 24.57 -15.85 16.53
C PHE A 439 25.83 -15.07 16.15
N LEU A 440 25.69 -13.91 15.50
CA LEU A 440 26.81 -13.07 15.05
C LEU A 440 27.66 -12.49 16.18
N LYS A 441 27.09 -12.35 17.39
CA LYS A 441 27.84 -11.94 18.60
C LYS A 441 28.75 -13.05 19.13
N GLN A 442 28.38 -14.31 18.92
CA GLN A 442 29.04 -15.47 19.53
C GLN A 442 29.85 -16.30 18.53
N ASN A 443 29.57 -16.15 17.23
CA ASN A 443 30.10 -16.98 16.16
C ASN A 443 30.54 -16.11 14.97
N GLN A 444 31.43 -16.66 14.14
CA GLN A 444 31.84 -16.04 12.88
C GLN A 444 31.09 -16.63 11.69
N ALA A 445 30.62 -15.77 10.80
CA ALA A 445 30.11 -16.10 9.48
C ALA A 445 31.00 -15.45 8.41
N ASP A 446 31.22 -16.17 7.31
CA ASP A 446 31.93 -15.68 6.12
C ASP A 446 30.97 -15.05 5.10
N LEU A 447 29.68 -15.31 5.22
CA LEU A 447 28.61 -14.73 4.40
C LEU A 447 27.30 -14.73 5.18
N VAL A 448 26.53 -13.65 5.08
CA VAL A 448 25.18 -13.56 5.60
C VAL A 448 24.19 -13.38 4.46
N LEU A 449 23.22 -14.29 4.35
CA LEU A 449 22.05 -14.20 3.47
C LEU A 449 20.85 -13.89 4.36
N CYS A 450 20.25 -12.71 4.21
CA CYS A 450 19.21 -12.26 5.13
C CYS A 450 17.98 -11.79 4.37
N ASP A 451 16.80 -12.32 4.70
CA ASP A 451 15.54 -11.71 4.26
C ASP A 451 15.35 -10.34 4.93
N TRP A 452 14.86 -9.39 4.15
CA TRP A 452 14.50 -8.07 4.63
C TRP A 452 13.39 -8.13 5.68
N ASN A 453 12.34 -8.92 5.41
CA ASN A 453 11.08 -8.90 6.16
C ASN A 453 10.99 -9.99 7.23
N ILE A 454 12.04 -10.15 8.02
CA ILE A 454 12.06 -11.07 9.17
C ILE A 454 11.37 -10.46 10.41
N PRO A 455 10.74 -11.28 11.27
CA PRO A 455 10.03 -10.82 12.45
C PRO A 455 10.98 -10.29 13.54
N GLY A 456 10.44 -9.40 14.39
CA GLY A 456 11.21 -8.71 15.42
C GLY A 456 12.09 -7.62 14.82
N ILE A 457 13.37 -7.94 14.67
CA ILE A 457 14.39 -7.04 14.09
C ILE A 457 14.47 -7.29 12.60
N SER A 458 14.27 -6.26 11.77
CA SER A 458 14.29 -6.41 10.31
C SER A 458 15.69 -6.73 9.77
N GLY A 459 15.76 -7.29 8.57
CA GLY A 459 17.05 -7.60 7.93
C GLY A 459 17.93 -6.37 7.74
N LEU A 460 17.31 -5.19 7.55
CA LEU A 460 18.00 -3.91 7.47
C LEU A 460 18.69 -3.55 8.79
N GLN A 461 18.02 -3.78 9.93
CA GLN A 461 18.60 -3.56 11.25
C GLN A 461 19.71 -4.57 11.56
N VAL A 462 19.62 -5.80 11.06
CA VAL A 462 20.73 -6.78 11.13
C VAL A 462 21.95 -6.28 10.34
N ALA A 463 21.74 -5.74 9.14
CA ALA A 463 22.82 -5.15 8.35
C ALA A 463 23.45 -3.93 9.04
N GLU A 464 22.63 -3.05 9.61
CA GLU A 464 23.08 -1.89 10.40
C GLU A 464 23.90 -2.32 11.63
N PHE A 465 23.46 -3.37 12.34
CA PHE A 465 24.23 -3.95 13.45
C PHE A 465 25.61 -4.45 12.99
N MET A 466 25.69 -5.10 11.82
CA MET A 466 26.97 -5.57 11.26
C MET A 466 27.89 -4.42 10.86
N GLN A 467 27.37 -3.37 10.23
CA GLN A 467 28.15 -2.19 9.84
C GLN A 467 28.73 -1.43 11.04
N ASN A 468 27.98 -1.38 12.15
CA ASN A 468 28.40 -0.73 13.38
C ASN A 468 29.35 -1.59 14.25
N ASN A 469 29.69 -2.80 13.81
CA ASN A 469 30.61 -3.70 14.52
C ASN A 469 31.90 -3.88 13.73
N GLU A 470 33.04 -3.49 14.31
CA GLU A 470 34.34 -3.51 13.61
C GLU A 470 34.75 -4.88 13.07
N MET A 471 34.32 -5.96 13.71
CA MET A 471 34.63 -7.33 13.32
C MET A 471 33.69 -7.86 12.23
N LEU A 472 32.50 -7.27 12.07
CA LEU A 472 31.45 -7.74 11.16
C LEU A 472 31.26 -6.85 9.93
N LYS A 473 31.73 -5.60 9.95
CA LYS A 473 31.56 -4.64 8.85
C LYS A 473 32.16 -5.10 7.52
N SER A 474 33.16 -5.98 7.55
CA SER A 474 33.78 -6.59 6.37
C SER A 474 33.14 -7.91 5.95
N VAL A 475 32.23 -8.48 6.74
CA VAL A 475 31.55 -9.72 6.39
C VAL A 475 30.56 -9.43 5.26
N PRO A 476 30.65 -10.13 4.12
CA PRO A 476 29.72 -9.93 3.03
C PRO A 476 28.27 -10.23 3.42
N PHE A 477 27.38 -9.34 3.01
CA PHE A 477 25.94 -9.41 3.31
C PHE A 477 25.14 -9.32 2.01
N ILE A 478 24.23 -10.27 1.78
CA ILE A 478 23.27 -10.25 0.67
C ILE A 478 21.87 -10.15 1.26
N MET A 479 21.20 -9.06 0.93
CA MET A 479 19.81 -8.83 1.29
C MET A 479 18.88 -9.54 0.30
N ILE A 480 18.05 -10.43 0.78
CA ILE A 480 17.01 -11.10 0.00
C ILE A 480 15.71 -10.34 0.21
N THR A 481 15.05 -9.90 -0.86
CA THR A 481 13.85 -9.05 -0.75
C THR A 481 12.78 -9.41 -1.77
N ALA A 482 11.51 -9.28 -1.39
CA ALA A 482 10.37 -9.40 -2.31
C ALA A 482 10.03 -8.10 -3.05
N ASN A 483 10.77 -7.01 -2.79
CA ASN A 483 10.55 -5.68 -3.33
C ASN A 483 11.88 -5.02 -3.72
N THR A 484 11.99 -4.55 -4.96
CA THR A 484 13.16 -3.83 -5.49
C THR A 484 12.87 -2.36 -5.76
N ALA A 485 11.85 -1.80 -5.11
CA ALA A 485 11.51 -0.38 -5.24
C ALA A 485 12.73 0.49 -4.89
N LEU A 486 13.00 1.48 -5.75
CA LEU A 486 14.20 2.33 -5.68
C LEU A 486 14.41 2.94 -4.28
N SER A 487 13.34 3.44 -3.66
CA SER A 487 13.39 4.06 -2.33
C SER A 487 13.88 3.13 -1.21
N GLN A 488 13.56 1.84 -1.27
CA GLN A 488 14.06 0.87 -0.29
C GLN A 488 15.51 0.47 -0.55
N VAL A 489 15.92 0.44 -1.83
CA VAL A 489 17.31 0.20 -2.21
C VAL A 489 18.19 1.38 -1.80
N GLU A 490 17.70 2.61 -1.93
CA GLU A 490 18.36 3.83 -1.46
C GLU A 490 18.54 3.82 0.07
N GLU A 491 17.47 3.57 0.83
CA GLU A 491 17.55 3.49 2.30
C GLU A 491 18.57 2.43 2.77
N ALA A 492 18.61 1.27 2.11
CA ALA A 492 19.54 0.22 2.47
C ALA A 492 20.97 0.48 1.99
N ALA A 493 21.15 1.19 0.87
CA ALA A 493 22.46 1.64 0.42
C ALA A 493 23.07 2.64 1.40
N GLU A 494 22.27 3.58 1.94
CA GLU A 494 22.70 4.50 3.01
C GLU A 494 23.17 3.74 4.27
N LYS A 495 22.53 2.60 4.57
CA LYS A 495 22.88 1.71 5.68
C LYS A 495 23.94 0.65 5.31
N GLY A 496 24.61 0.80 4.17
CA GLY A 496 25.78 -0.02 3.76
C GLY A 496 25.46 -1.34 3.06
N VAL A 497 24.21 -1.62 2.72
CA VAL A 497 23.82 -2.81 1.96
C VAL A 497 24.04 -2.57 0.47
N ARG A 498 24.95 -3.36 -0.12
CA ARG A 498 25.32 -3.23 -1.55
C ARG A 498 24.88 -4.40 -2.43
N ASN A 499 24.50 -5.52 -1.83
CA ASN A 499 24.14 -6.73 -2.56
C ASN A 499 22.70 -7.14 -2.27
N TYR A 500 21.91 -7.28 -3.34
CA TYR A 500 20.50 -7.64 -3.27
C TYR A 500 20.22 -8.88 -4.12
N LEU A 501 19.23 -9.65 -3.68
CA LEU A 501 18.65 -10.77 -4.41
C LEU A 501 17.11 -10.69 -4.32
N ALA A 502 16.44 -10.54 -5.47
CA ALA A 502 14.99 -10.43 -5.51
C ALA A 502 14.30 -11.81 -5.46
N LYS A 503 13.23 -11.94 -4.67
CA LYS A 503 12.35 -13.12 -4.64
C LYS A 503 11.22 -12.99 -5.70
N PRO A 504 10.88 -14.07 -6.43
CA PRO A 504 11.57 -15.37 -6.48
C PRO A 504 12.88 -15.27 -7.27
N PHE A 505 13.89 -16.07 -6.90
CA PHE A 505 15.16 -16.19 -7.61
C PHE A 505 15.37 -17.61 -8.12
N SER A 506 16.11 -17.74 -9.23
CA SER A 506 16.58 -19.04 -9.72
C SER A 506 17.80 -19.52 -8.94
N PRO A 507 18.05 -20.86 -8.90
CA PRO A 507 19.27 -21.40 -8.31
C PRO A 507 20.54 -20.78 -8.88
N ASP A 508 20.59 -20.60 -10.20
CA ASP A 508 21.80 -20.11 -10.89
C ASP A 508 22.09 -18.63 -10.55
N LEU A 509 21.04 -17.82 -10.33
CA LEU A 509 21.20 -16.42 -9.92
C LEU A 509 21.75 -16.31 -8.49
N LEU A 510 21.24 -17.14 -7.56
CA LEU A 510 21.74 -17.20 -6.19
C LEU A 510 23.22 -17.58 -6.18
N CYS A 511 23.60 -18.65 -6.88
CA CYS A 511 24.99 -19.12 -6.95
C CYS A 511 25.94 -18.04 -7.48
N ARG A 512 25.60 -17.41 -8.61
CA ARG A 512 26.41 -16.33 -9.20
C ARG A 512 26.58 -15.15 -8.25
N LYS A 513 25.53 -14.77 -7.52
CA LYS A 513 25.58 -13.63 -6.60
C LYS A 513 26.46 -13.94 -5.39
N VAL A 514 26.33 -15.14 -4.84
CA VAL A 514 27.16 -15.62 -3.73
C VAL A 514 28.64 -15.66 -4.13
N GLU A 515 28.96 -16.20 -5.30
CA GLU A 515 30.33 -16.23 -5.81
C GLU A 515 30.92 -14.84 -6.00
N ALA A 516 30.18 -13.94 -6.65
CA ALA A 516 30.65 -12.57 -6.91
C ALA A 516 30.95 -11.78 -5.63
N VAL A 517 30.22 -12.06 -4.55
CA VAL A 517 30.35 -11.38 -3.26
C VAL A 517 31.47 -11.97 -2.41
N LEU A 518 31.70 -13.28 -2.51
CA LEU A 518 32.82 -13.96 -1.85
C LEU A 518 34.17 -13.77 -2.57
N SER A 519 34.17 -13.28 -3.81
CA SER A 519 35.38 -12.98 -4.58
C SER A 519 35.87 -11.53 -4.47
N GLN A 520 35.14 -10.68 -3.73
CA GLN A 520 35.52 -9.30 -3.40
C GLN A 520 36.30 -9.26 -2.10
#